data_AF-T2JKW1-F1
#
_entry.id   AF-T2JKW1-F1
#
_cell.length_a   1.000
_cell.length_b   1.000
_cell.length_c   1.000
_cell.angle_alpha   90.00
_cell.angle_beta   90.00
_cell.angle_gamma   90.00
#
_symmetry.space_group_name_H-M   'P 1'
#
loop_
_entity.id
_entity.type
_entity.pdbx_description
1 polymer ?
#
loop_
_entity_poly.entity_id
_entity_poly.type
_entity_poly.pdbx_seq_one_letter_code
_entity_poly.pdbx_strand_id
1 'polypeptide(L)'
;MAVDTSTEAKAIARYIRMSPFKVRRVLDQIRGRSYREALIILEFMPYRACEPILKLLRSAVANAEHNQGLDPGSLVVSKAYADGGPGLRRYRPRAQGRAYQIRKPTCHITIAVAPEMKRTNRTIWDKKYIQLVFVSVLPKNINPVGMPIKDAIPSYYKKT
;
A
#
# COMPACT_ATOMS: atom_id res chain seq x y z
N MET A 1 2.89 4.16 2.16
CA MET A 1 4.13 4.41 1.41
C MET A 1 3.85 4.21 -0.07
N ALA A 2 4.62 4.85 -0.97
CA ALA A 2 4.52 4.58 -2.40
C ALA A 2 5.21 3.22 -2.68
N VAL A 3 4.59 2.37 -3.49
CA VAL A 3 5.03 0.98 -3.68
C VAL A 3 5.17 0.68 -5.17
N ASP A 4 6.32 0.13 -5.55
CA ASP A 4 6.58 -0.32 -6.92
C ASP A 4 5.86 -1.65 -7.18
N THR A 5 4.79 -1.62 -7.98
CA THR A 5 3.96 -2.82 -8.21
C THR A 5 4.52 -3.73 -9.32
N SER A 6 5.50 -3.26 -10.10
CA SER A 6 6.08 -4.04 -11.21
C SER A 6 6.89 -5.25 -10.76
N THR A 7 7.52 -5.16 -9.59
CA THR A 7 8.38 -6.21 -9.02
C THR A 7 7.81 -6.62 -7.67
N GLU A 8 6.75 -7.43 -7.69
CA GLU A 8 6.07 -7.93 -6.50
C GLU A 8 6.35 -9.43 -6.28
N ALA A 9 6.69 -9.82 -5.05
CA ALA A 9 6.76 -11.20 -4.63
C ALA A 9 5.53 -11.54 -3.79
N LYS A 10 4.87 -12.67 -4.08
CA LYS A 10 3.65 -13.08 -3.38
C LYS A 10 3.82 -14.41 -2.66
N ALA A 11 3.12 -14.57 -1.55
CA ALA A 11 2.91 -15.84 -0.88
C ALA A 11 1.42 -16.04 -0.60
N ILE A 12 0.99 -17.31 -0.67
CA ILE A 12 -0.41 -17.70 -0.49
C ILE A 12 -0.46 -18.89 0.46
N ALA A 13 -1.26 -18.79 1.52
CA ALA A 13 -1.64 -19.96 2.32
C ALA A 13 -3.11 -20.28 2.10
N ARG A 14 -3.40 -21.54 1.79
CA ARG A 14 -4.74 -22.00 1.46
C ARG A 14 -5.33 -22.87 2.57
N TYR A 15 -6.66 -22.85 2.66
CA TYR A 15 -7.45 -23.70 3.55
C TYR A 15 -7.14 -23.53 5.05
N ILE A 16 -6.75 -22.31 5.45
CA ILE A 16 -6.53 -21.99 6.85
C ILE A 16 -7.86 -22.09 7.60
N ARG A 17 -7.88 -22.82 8.71
CA ARG A 17 -9.08 -23.10 9.52
C ARG A 17 -9.47 -21.92 10.43
N MET A 18 -9.68 -20.74 9.83
CA MET A 18 -10.13 -19.53 10.52
C MET A 18 -11.16 -18.76 9.70
N SER A 19 -11.88 -17.86 10.38
CA SER A 19 -12.79 -16.94 9.71
C SER A 19 -11.99 -15.83 9.00
N PRO A 20 -12.31 -15.49 7.74
CA PRO A 20 -11.61 -14.45 7.00
C PRO A 20 -11.66 -13.09 7.72
N PHE A 21 -12.75 -12.76 8.43
CA PHE A 21 -12.88 -11.49 9.15
C PHE A 21 -11.89 -11.35 10.32
N LYS A 22 -11.63 -12.44 11.04
CA LYS A 22 -10.63 -12.44 12.14
C LYS A 22 -9.22 -12.20 11.61
N VAL A 23 -8.93 -12.73 10.42
CA VAL A 23 -7.64 -12.58 9.75
C VAL A 23 -7.50 -11.17 9.17
N ARG A 24 -8.53 -10.65 8.48
CA ARG A 24 -8.54 -9.29 7.90
C ARG A 24 -8.21 -8.22 8.93
N ARG A 25 -8.76 -8.32 10.14
CA ARG A 25 -8.44 -7.42 11.26
C ARG A 25 -6.94 -7.25 11.49
N VAL A 26 -6.17 -8.33 11.38
CA VAL A 26 -4.70 -8.31 11.56
C VAL A 26 -4.00 -7.83 10.29
N LEU A 27 -4.46 -8.30 9.12
CA LEU A 27 -3.87 -7.90 7.83
C LEU A 27 -4.00 -6.39 7.56
N ASP A 28 -5.07 -5.76 8.03
CA ASP A 28 -5.27 -4.31 7.90
C ASP A 28 -4.23 -3.51 8.69
N GLN A 29 -3.64 -4.07 9.76
CA GLN A 29 -2.61 -3.39 10.56
C GLN A 29 -1.23 -3.40 9.89
N ILE A 30 -0.92 -4.46 9.14
CA ILE A 30 0.38 -4.64 8.48
C ILE A 30 0.40 -4.07 7.05
N ARG A 31 -0.75 -3.72 6.47
CA ARG A 31 -0.84 -3.22 5.10
C ARG A 31 -0.08 -1.88 4.98
N GLY A 32 0.84 -1.80 4.02
CA GLY A 32 1.63 -0.59 3.75
C GLY A 32 2.73 -0.31 4.78
N ARG A 33 3.01 -1.25 5.69
CA ARG A 33 4.12 -1.18 6.66
C ARG A 33 5.39 -1.81 6.08
N SER A 34 6.54 -1.39 6.60
CA SER A 34 7.81 -2.05 6.30
C SER A 34 7.83 -3.47 6.88
N TYR A 35 8.65 -4.36 6.29
CA TYR A 35 8.78 -5.73 6.77
C TYR A 35 9.14 -5.81 8.26
N ARG A 36 10.09 -4.97 8.71
CA ARG A 36 10.52 -4.92 10.11
C ARG A 36 9.40 -4.50 11.06
N GLU A 37 8.66 -3.45 10.70
CA GLU A 37 7.51 -3.00 11.49
C GLU A 37 6.42 -4.07 11.56
N ALA A 38 6.13 -4.73 10.43
CA ALA A 38 5.12 -5.77 10.36
C ALA A 38 5.47 -6.97 11.25
N LEU A 39 6.74 -7.38 11.33
CA LEU A 39 7.20 -8.43 12.24
C LEU A 39 6.91 -8.07 13.70
N ILE A 40 7.29 -6.87 14.12
CA ILE A 40 7.08 -6.39 15.49
C ILE A 40 5.58 -6.36 15.82
N ILE A 41 4.76 -5.80 14.94
CA ILE A 41 3.31 -5.74 15.13
C ILE A 41 2.72 -7.15 15.30
N LEU A 42 3.13 -8.10 14.46
CA LEU A 42 2.60 -9.46 14.50
C LEU A 42 3.04 -10.24 15.75
N GLU A 43 4.24 -10.00 16.25
CA GLU A 43 4.78 -10.69 17.44
C GLU A 43 4.05 -10.28 18.72
N PHE A 44 3.75 -8.98 18.88
CA PHE A 44 3.16 -8.44 20.13
C PHE A 44 1.63 -8.36 20.12
N MET A 45 0.98 -8.63 18.99
CA MET A 45 -0.48 -8.52 18.89
C MET A 45 -1.17 -9.76 19.52
N PRO A 46 -2.22 -9.57 20.34
CA PRO A 46 -2.80 -10.65 21.15
C PRO A 46 -3.72 -11.62 20.35
N TYR A 47 -3.68 -11.59 19.02
CA TYR A 47 -4.59 -12.38 18.18
C TYR A 47 -3.93 -13.67 17.69
N ARG A 48 -4.64 -14.79 17.81
CA ARG A 48 -4.22 -16.09 17.23
C ARG A 48 -3.98 -16.06 15.72
N ALA A 49 -4.61 -15.12 15.00
CA ALA A 49 -4.42 -15.00 13.56
C ALA A 49 -2.99 -14.57 13.17
N CYS A 50 -2.19 -14.05 14.11
CA CYS A 50 -0.83 -13.61 13.85
C CYS A 50 0.10 -14.77 13.45
N GLU A 51 -0.03 -15.95 14.07
CA GLU A 51 0.86 -17.09 13.82
C GLU A 51 0.91 -17.51 12.32
N PRO A 52 -0.23 -17.78 11.64
CA PRO A 52 -0.19 -18.12 10.22
C PRO A 52 0.21 -16.93 9.32
N ILE A 53 -0.12 -15.69 9.72
CA ILE A 53 0.26 -14.49 8.96
C ILE A 53 1.78 -14.30 9.02
N LEU A 54 2.39 -14.49 10.18
CA LEU A 54 3.83 -14.36 10.39
C LEU A 54 4.62 -15.40 9.58
N LYS A 55 4.17 -16.66 9.59
CA LYS A 55 4.75 -17.71 8.73
C LYS A 55 4.66 -17.34 7.24
N LEU A 56 3.52 -16.81 6.82
CA LEU A 56 3.31 -16.40 5.43
C LEU A 56 4.15 -15.18 5.03
N LEU A 57 4.28 -14.19 5.93
CA LEU A 57 5.09 -13.00 5.69
C LEU A 57 6.57 -13.38 5.51
N ARG A 58 7.10 -14.26 6.37
CA ARG A 58 8.47 -14.81 6.23
C ARG A 58 8.65 -15.52 4.89
N SER A 59 7.65 -16.31 4.46
CA SER A 59 7.68 -16.97 3.15
C SER A 59 7.63 -15.98 1.98
N ALA A 60 6.86 -14.89 2.08
CA ALA A 60 6.81 -13.86 1.04
C ALA A 60 8.16 -13.17 0.88
N VAL A 61 8.85 -12.88 1.98
CA VAL A 61 10.19 -12.29 1.97
C VAL A 61 11.23 -13.27 1.42
N ALA A 62 11.21 -14.54 1.84
CA ALA A 62 12.09 -15.56 1.27
C ALA A 62 11.91 -15.69 -0.25
N ASN A 63 10.67 -15.60 -0.76
CA ASN A 63 10.41 -15.58 -2.19
C ASN A 63 10.98 -14.34 -2.88
N ALA A 64 10.92 -13.18 -2.23
CA ALA A 64 11.50 -11.94 -2.75
C ALA A 64 13.04 -12.01 -2.81
N GLU A 65 13.67 -12.55 -1.77
CA GLU A 65 15.12 -12.75 -1.70
C GLU A 65 15.61 -13.73 -2.77
N HIS A 66 15.06 -14.95 -2.78
CA HIS A 66 15.58 -16.03 -3.63
C HIS A 66 15.18 -15.90 -5.10
N ASN A 67 13.95 -15.48 -5.40
CA ASN A 67 13.46 -15.46 -6.77
C ASN A 67 13.65 -14.09 -7.46
N GLN A 68 13.69 -13.00 -6.68
CA GLN A 68 13.78 -11.64 -7.23
C GLN A 68 15.05 -10.90 -6.82
N GLY A 69 15.89 -11.48 -5.95
CA GLY A 69 17.15 -10.87 -5.51
C GLY A 69 16.97 -9.57 -4.74
N LEU A 70 15.80 -9.37 -4.12
CA LEU A 70 15.48 -8.13 -3.40
C LEU A 70 16.04 -8.16 -1.97
N ASP A 71 16.51 -7.00 -1.49
CA ASP A 71 16.96 -6.85 -0.10
C ASP A 71 15.77 -6.80 0.87
N PRO A 72 15.70 -7.70 1.88
CA PRO A 72 14.62 -7.74 2.86
C PRO A 72 14.49 -6.45 3.69
N GLY A 73 15.58 -5.70 3.85
CA GLY A 73 15.58 -4.43 4.58
C GLY A 73 14.75 -3.33 3.90
N SER A 74 14.55 -3.44 2.59
CA SER A 74 13.85 -2.46 1.75
C SER A 74 12.40 -2.85 1.40
N LEU A 75 11.94 -4.00 1.87
CA LEU A 75 10.63 -4.54 1.51
C LEU A 75 9.49 -3.91 2.33
N VAL A 76 8.40 -3.64 1.63
CA VAL A 76 7.14 -3.12 2.16
C VAL A 76 6.00 -4.07 1.79
N VAL A 77 5.04 -4.23 2.70
CA VAL A 77 3.83 -5.02 2.42
C VAL A 77 2.90 -4.23 1.50
N SER A 78 2.88 -4.62 0.22
CA SER A 78 2.06 -4.00 -0.83
C SER A 78 0.59 -4.35 -0.68
N LYS A 79 0.28 -5.66 -0.71
CA LYS A 79 -1.08 -6.19 -0.63
C LYS A 79 -1.16 -7.20 0.48
N ALA A 80 -2.22 -7.12 1.27
CA ALA A 80 -2.50 -8.08 2.34
C ALA A 80 -4.01 -8.23 2.45
N TYR A 81 -4.52 -9.40 2.04
CA TYR A 81 -5.95 -9.70 2.08
C TYR A 81 -6.21 -11.17 2.38
N ALA A 82 -7.43 -11.47 2.82
CA ALA A 82 -7.88 -12.82 3.07
C ALA A 82 -9.25 -13.05 2.43
N ASP A 83 -9.34 -14.11 1.63
CA ASP A 83 -10.55 -14.52 0.94
C ASP A 83 -11.23 -15.67 1.68
N GLY A 84 -12.55 -15.76 1.49
CA GLY A 84 -13.34 -16.88 2.00
C GLY A 84 -12.99 -18.17 1.27
N GLY A 85 -12.68 -19.22 2.02
CA GLY A 85 -12.52 -20.56 1.51
C GLY A 85 -13.79 -21.41 1.68
N PRO A 86 -13.74 -22.70 1.29
CA PRO A 86 -14.86 -23.61 1.50
C PRO A 86 -15.14 -23.80 3.00
N GLY A 87 -16.38 -23.52 3.41
CA GLY A 87 -16.84 -23.70 4.78
C GLY A 87 -17.49 -25.07 4.99
N LEU A 88 -17.13 -25.77 6.06
CA LEU A 88 -17.81 -27.02 6.42
C LEU A 88 -19.11 -26.72 7.18
N ARG A 89 -20.17 -27.48 6.88
CA ARG A 89 -21.44 -27.43 7.60
C ARG A 89 -21.46 -28.48 8.71
N ARG A 90 -21.91 -28.11 9.91
CA ARG A 90 -22.19 -28.99 11.05
C ARG A 90 -23.53 -28.61 11.63
N TYR A 91 -24.28 -29.54 12.20
CA TYR A 91 -25.55 -29.24 12.88
C TYR A 91 -25.37 -29.38 14.38
N ARG A 92 -26.01 -28.48 15.13
CA ARG A 92 -26.10 -28.57 16.59
C ARG A 92 -27.58 -28.71 16.97
N PRO A 93 -27.95 -29.76 17.73
CA PRO A 93 -29.31 -29.92 18.22
C PRO A 93 -29.66 -28.79 19.20
N ARG A 94 -30.93 -28.38 19.19
CA ARG A 94 -31.52 -27.34 20.05
C ARG A 94 -32.88 -27.84 20.57
N ALA A 95 -33.46 -27.09 21.51
CA ALA A 95 -34.76 -27.40 22.09
C ALA A 95 -35.85 -27.59 21.02
N GLN A 96 -36.87 -28.38 21.36
CA GLN A 96 -38.02 -28.70 20.49
C GLN A 96 -37.62 -29.37 19.16
N GLY A 97 -36.61 -30.25 19.16
CA GLY A 97 -36.19 -31.00 17.96
C GLY A 97 -35.54 -30.15 16.86
N ARG A 98 -35.23 -28.88 17.12
CA ARG A 98 -34.66 -27.97 16.11
C ARG A 98 -33.16 -28.27 15.89
N ALA A 99 -32.71 -28.20 14.63
CA ALA A 99 -31.30 -28.33 14.28
C ALA A 99 -30.76 -27.03 13.69
N TYR A 100 -29.80 -26.39 14.37
CA TYR A 100 -29.19 -25.15 13.87
C TYR A 100 -27.87 -25.45 13.18
N GLN A 101 -27.63 -24.79 12.04
CA GLN A 101 -26.39 -24.95 11.30
C GLN A 101 -25.26 -24.12 11.93
N ILE A 102 -24.12 -24.78 12.18
CA ILE A 102 -22.84 -24.16 12.52
C ILE A 102 -21.92 -24.27 11.32
N ARG A 103 -21.42 -23.13 10.85
CA ARG A 103 -20.40 -23.06 9.80
C ARG A 103 -19.01 -23.12 10.42
N LYS A 104 -18.12 -23.93 9.86
CA LYS A 104 -16.68 -23.94 10.15
C LYS A 104 -15.97 -23.32 8.94
N PRO A 105 -15.82 -21.98 8.91
CA PRO A 105 -15.23 -21.30 7.77
C PRO A 105 -13.74 -21.66 7.64
N THR A 106 -13.27 -21.57 6.41
CA THR A 106 -11.84 -21.53 6.10
C THR A 106 -11.54 -20.25 5.34
N CYS A 107 -10.26 -19.91 5.23
CA CYS A 107 -9.81 -18.77 4.46
C CYS A 107 -8.54 -19.08 3.66
N HIS A 108 -8.33 -18.27 2.63
CA HIS A 108 -7.10 -18.19 1.87
C HIS A 108 -6.46 -16.83 2.17
N ILE A 109 -5.20 -16.80 2.56
CA ILE A 109 -4.47 -15.57 2.87
C ILE A 109 -3.49 -15.32 1.73
N THR A 110 -3.42 -14.06 1.28
CA THR A 110 -2.43 -13.62 0.29
C THR A 110 -1.74 -12.37 0.81
N ILE A 111 -0.41 -12.43 0.84
CA ILE A 111 0.45 -11.28 1.12
C ILE A 111 1.40 -11.12 -0.06
N ALA A 112 1.52 -9.89 -0.53
CA ALA A 112 2.50 -9.48 -1.52
C ALA A 112 3.42 -8.43 -0.91
N VAL A 113 4.72 -8.61 -1.11
CA VAL A 113 5.77 -7.68 -0.73
C VAL A 113 6.38 -7.09 -2.00
N ALA A 114 6.81 -5.85 -1.90
CA ALA A 114 7.43 -5.10 -2.99
C ALA A 114 8.50 -4.18 -2.40
N PRO A 115 9.51 -3.79 -3.19
CA PRO A 115 10.49 -2.82 -2.76
C PRO A 115 9.83 -1.46 -2.52
N GLU A 116 10.34 -0.72 -1.54
CA GLU A 116 9.90 0.64 -1.27
C GLU A 116 10.30 1.57 -2.42
N MET A 117 9.33 2.30 -2.99
CA MET A 117 9.63 3.31 -4.01
C MET A 117 10.28 4.51 -3.33
N LYS A 118 11.60 4.67 -3.50
CA LYS A 118 12.27 5.91 -3.08
C LYS A 118 11.81 7.04 -3.99
N ARG A 119 11.08 8.02 -3.43
CA ARG A 119 10.87 9.29 -4.11
C ARG A 119 12.23 9.96 -4.28
N THR A 120 12.83 9.83 -5.45
CA THR A 120 13.94 10.69 -5.83
C THR A 120 13.41 12.12 -5.74
N ASN A 121 13.92 12.91 -4.81
CA ASN A 121 13.70 14.35 -4.82
C ASN A 121 14.12 14.80 -6.21
N ARG A 122 13.16 15.23 -7.04
CA ARG A 122 13.43 16.08 -8.19
C ARG A 122 14.05 17.34 -7.60
N THR A 123 15.34 17.30 -7.39
CA THR A 123 16.15 18.48 -7.19
C THR A 123 15.92 19.28 -8.46
N ILE A 124 15.26 20.42 -8.31
CA ILE A 124 15.18 21.44 -9.35
C ILE A 124 16.62 21.93 -9.51
N TRP A 125 17.42 21.17 -10.25
CA TRP A 125 18.68 21.59 -10.86
C TRP A 125 18.35 22.54 -12.02
N ASP A 126 17.60 23.61 -11.71
CA ASP A 126 17.26 24.71 -12.60
C ASP A 126 17.65 26.06 -11.99
N LYS A 127 18.57 26.05 -11.01
CA LYS A 127 19.24 27.26 -10.48
C LYS A 127 20.62 27.52 -11.11
N LYS A 128 20.97 26.83 -12.20
CA LYS A 128 22.15 27.15 -13.04
C LYS A 128 21.81 27.96 -14.30
N TYR A 129 20.52 28.25 -14.55
CA TYR A 129 20.06 29.07 -15.68
C TYR A 129 19.66 30.51 -15.31
N ILE A 130 19.89 30.97 -14.08
CA ILE A 130 19.60 32.37 -13.65
C ILE A 130 20.91 33.15 -13.39
N GLN A 131 21.86 33.08 -14.31
CA GLN A 131 23.04 33.95 -14.28
C GLN A 131 23.58 34.40 -15.65
N LEU A 132 22.92 34.10 -16.78
CA LEU A 132 23.49 34.36 -18.11
C LEU A 132 22.50 34.87 -19.17
N VAL A 133 21.50 35.69 -18.80
CA VAL A 133 20.78 36.57 -19.76
C VAL A 133 20.42 37.91 -19.08
N PHE A 134 21.43 38.64 -18.59
CA PHE A 134 21.25 40.06 -18.23
C PHE A 134 22.48 40.91 -18.59
N VAL A 135 23.04 40.68 -19.77
CA VAL A 135 23.92 41.64 -20.44
C VAL A 135 23.47 41.73 -21.89
N SER A 136 23.37 42.96 -22.40
CA SER A 136 23.02 43.39 -23.76
C SER A 136 21.54 43.33 -24.16
N VAL A 137 20.77 44.36 -23.78
CA VAL A 137 20.07 45.31 -24.68
C VAL A 137 19.18 46.19 -23.78
N LEU A 138 19.71 47.34 -23.37
CA LEU A 138 18.91 48.43 -22.83
C LEU A 138 18.49 49.34 -23.99
N PRO A 139 17.20 49.41 -24.36
CA PRO A 139 16.64 50.64 -24.84
C PRO A 139 16.19 51.47 -23.62
N LYS A 140 16.77 52.66 -23.52
CA LYS A 140 16.28 53.73 -22.65
C LYS A 140 14.83 54.07 -23.03
N ASN A 141 14.05 54.44 -22.01
CA ASN A 141 12.96 55.43 -22.07
C ASN A 141 11.52 54.93 -22.33
N ILE A 142 10.66 54.93 -21.29
CA ILE A 142 9.37 55.69 -21.18
C ILE A 142 8.64 55.34 -19.86
N ASN A 143 7.93 56.35 -19.34
CA ASN A 143 7.56 56.66 -17.95
C ASN A 143 6.43 55.84 -17.27
N PRO A 144 6.26 55.99 -15.93
CA PRO A 144 5.37 55.19 -15.10
C PRO A 144 3.96 55.80 -15.01
N VAL A 145 2.94 55.05 -15.39
CA VAL A 145 1.53 55.40 -15.12
C VAL A 145 0.83 54.17 -14.60
N GLY A 146 0.39 54.26 -13.34
CA GLY A 146 -0.29 53.17 -12.64
C GLY A 146 -1.70 52.91 -13.15
N MET A 147 -2.14 51.65 -12.99
CA MET A 147 -3.55 51.28 -12.80
C MET A 147 -3.64 49.94 -12.02
N PRO A 148 -4.71 49.73 -11.21
CA PRO A 148 -4.74 48.79 -10.10
C PRO A 148 -5.07 47.32 -10.45
N ILE A 149 -4.68 46.44 -9.52
CA ILE A 149 -4.70 44.97 -9.52
C ILE A 149 -6.13 44.38 -9.40
N LYS A 150 -7.11 44.77 -10.24
CA LYS A 150 -8.51 44.27 -10.05
C LYS A 150 -9.11 43.38 -11.13
N ASP A 151 -8.48 43.20 -12.28
CA ASP A 151 -9.06 42.35 -13.34
C ASP A 151 -8.20 41.10 -13.58
N ALA A 152 -8.17 40.21 -12.59
CA ALA A 152 -7.67 38.85 -12.76
C ALA A 152 -8.82 37.85 -12.55
N ILE A 153 -9.12 37.11 -13.64
CA ILE A 153 -9.87 35.84 -13.73
C ILE A 153 -11.40 35.98 -13.98
N PRO A 154 -12.05 35.13 -14.81
CA PRO A 154 -11.62 34.38 -16.01
C PRO A 154 -12.59 34.59 -17.19
N SER A 155 -12.14 34.38 -18.42
CA SER A 155 -13.12 34.12 -19.49
C SER A 155 -12.62 33.09 -20.51
N TYR A 156 -13.47 32.07 -20.68
CA TYR A 156 -13.60 31.22 -21.87
C TYR A 156 -12.66 30.02 -22.04
N TYR A 157 -13.07 28.88 -21.45
CA TYR A 157 -13.28 27.70 -22.29
C TYR A 157 -14.58 27.92 -23.09
N LYS A 158 -14.46 28.41 -24.33
CA LYS A 158 -15.49 28.33 -25.38
C LYS A 158 -14.82 27.97 -26.71
N LYS A 159 -14.96 26.71 -27.10
CA LYS A 159 -14.80 26.05 -28.42
C LYS A 159 -15.20 24.59 -28.11
N THR A 160 -16.22 23.95 -28.69
CA THR A 160 -17.06 24.12 -29.88
C THR A 160 -18.44 23.57 -29.54
#